data_AF-A0A2G3E2B8-F1
#
_entry.id   AF-A0A2G3E2B8-F1
#
_cell.length_a   1.000
_cell.length_b   1.000
_cell.length_c   1.000
_cell.angle_alpha   90.00
_cell.angle_beta   90.00
_cell.angle_gamma   90.00
#
_symmetry.space_group_name_H-M   'P 1'
#
loop_
_entity.id
_entity.type
_entity.pdbx_description
1 polymer ?
#
loop_
_entity_poly.entity_id
_entity_poly.type
_entity_poly.pdbx_seq_one_letter_code
_entity_poly.pdbx_strand_id
1 'polypeptide(L)'
;MAKITKFPGPRKNGAPKVPQSPQETIDVKNPEVEEKMTSYVADKTPQNLNALVEALVKTRVLNPATLNDQKFPIPVAIKNKNGETFLPIYTEKTQIPKDPQSAVIMNLPFLAVVEVALKNPESAGVVINPFSNNLILKRPLLERINEVETARREGKPIPHAPVQKEIKLTEEQYLLFERNRYEFASLPAKFFEDVDAFMETLSKRKEEYIDELFEESYQQKRMYPYLPEDFSVMALGLSESTTAIRLDMPSRDRGIPCSLRIYMVRDKEADIARYFLIEQGKEKVELTEMTAEKKHVSHGEAPVEGAELQTILDLIQENK
;
A
#
# COMPACT_ATOMS: atom_id res chain seq x y z
N MET A 1 -3.24 -35.40 21.39
CA MET A 1 -3.04 -36.31 20.25
C MET A 1 -4.30 -36.30 19.39
N ALA A 2 -4.26 -35.73 18.19
CA ALA A 2 -5.39 -35.70 17.28
C ALA A 2 -5.33 -36.95 16.37
N LYS A 3 -6.47 -37.64 16.19
CA LYS A 3 -6.59 -38.84 15.35
C LYS A 3 -7.09 -38.47 13.96
N ILE A 4 -6.49 -39.06 12.92
CA ILE A 4 -6.90 -38.94 11.52
C ILE A 4 -7.96 -40.00 11.21
N THR A 5 -9.08 -39.60 10.62
CA THR A 5 -10.19 -40.50 10.21
C THR A 5 -10.53 -40.32 8.72
N LYS A 6 -10.68 -41.43 7.99
CA LYS A 6 -11.11 -41.48 6.57
C LYS A 6 -12.65 -41.55 6.45
N PHE A 7 -13.23 -40.99 5.38
CA PHE A 7 -14.68 -41.03 5.06
C PHE A 7 -14.95 -41.26 3.56
N PRO A 8 -16.17 -41.72 3.15
CA PRO A 8 -16.45 -42.35 1.86
C PRO A 8 -16.83 -41.36 0.74
N GLY A 9 -16.52 -41.72 -0.52
CA GLY A 9 -16.66 -40.83 -1.69
C GLY A 9 -17.96 -40.99 -2.51
N PRO A 10 -18.33 -40.01 -3.34
CA PRO A 10 -19.49 -40.08 -4.24
C PRO A 10 -19.16 -40.71 -5.61
N ARG A 11 -20.21 -41.14 -6.32
CA ARG A 11 -20.18 -41.92 -7.58
C ARG A 11 -19.93 -41.10 -8.86
N LYS A 12 -19.18 -41.75 -9.76
CA LYS A 12 -18.86 -41.60 -11.21
C LYS A 12 -19.59 -40.52 -12.05
N ASN A 13 -18.81 -39.78 -12.87
CA ASN A 13 -18.79 -39.91 -14.35
C ASN A 13 -17.70 -39.03 -15.01
N GLY A 14 -17.00 -39.59 -16.01
CA GLY A 14 -16.20 -38.86 -17.03
C GLY A 14 -14.71 -38.63 -16.71
N ALA A 15 -13.83 -39.55 -17.12
CA ALA A 15 -12.38 -39.44 -16.93
C ALA A 15 -11.65 -38.78 -18.12
N PRO A 16 -10.69 -37.86 -17.87
CA PRO A 16 -9.54 -37.65 -18.75
C PRO A 16 -8.30 -38.35 -18.18
N LYS A 17 -7.42 -38.78 -19.10
CA LYS A 17 -6.22 -39.59 -18.88
C LYS A 17 -5.21 -38.94 -17.91
N VAL A 18 -4.68 -39.76 -17.01
CA VAL A 18 -3.58 -39.42 -16.08
C VAL A 18 -2.23 -39.49 -16.82
N PRO A 19 -1.39 -38.45 -16.80
CA PRO A 19 0.02 -38.59 -17.17
C PRO A 19 0.78 -39.36 -16.08
N GLN A 20 1.43 -40.45 -16.46
CA GLN A 20 2.36 -41.20 -15.62
C GLN A 20 3.70 -40.45 -15.50
N SER A 21 4.03 -39.94 -14.32
CA SER A 21 5.18 -40.37 -13.49
C SER A 21 5.69 -39.24 -12.58
N PRO A 22 6.20 -39.59 -11.37
CA PRO A 22 6.26 -38.71 -10.22
C PRO A 22 7.71 -38.36 -9.84
N GLN A 23 8.07 -37.07 -9.82
CA GLN A 23 9.15 -36.44 -9.01
C GLN A 23 9.77 -35.24 -9.74
N GLU A 24 9.02 -34.15 -9.84
CA GLU A 24 9.62 -32.82 -9.73
C GLU A 24 8.76 -32.06 -8.73
N THR A 25 8.98 -32.31 -7.44
CA THR A 25 8.49 -31.39 -6.42
C THR A 25 9.19 -30.06 -6.66
N ILE A 26 8.50 -29.11 -7.32
CA ILE A 26 8.83 -27.70 -7.22
C ILE A 26 9.06 -27.42 -5.73
N ASP A 27 10.25 -26.93 -5.38
CA ASP A 27 10.63 -26.59 -4.00
C ASP A 27 9.81 -25.35 -3.60
N VAL A 28 8.56 -25.58 -3.19
CA VAL A 28 7.65 -24.53 -2.74
C VAL A 28 8.20 -23.99 -1.43
N LYS A 29 8.53 -22.69 -1.42
CA LYS A 29 8.89 -21.90 -0.25
C LYS A 29 8.20 -20.56 -0.38
N ASN A 30 7.41 -20.18 0.63
CA ASN A 30 6.68 -18.90 0.64
C ASN A 30 7.14 -18.02 1.82
N PRO A 31 8.36 -17.43 1.77
CA PRO A 31 8.88 -16.59 2.86
C PRO A 31 8.05 -15.32 3.08
N GLU A 32 7.47 -14.75 2.01
CA GLU A 32 6.57 -13.60 2.12
C GLU A 32 5.32 -13.93 2.93
N VAL A 33 4.72 -15.11 2.70
CA VAL A 33 3.56 -15.56 3.47
C VAL A 33 3.92 -15.74 4.95
N GLU A 34 5.08 -16.31 5.25
CA GLU A 34 5.56 -16.44 6.65
C GLU A 34 5.76 -15.08 7.34
N GLU A 35 6.35 -14.12 6.63
CA GLU A 35 6.52 -12.76 7.12
C GLU A 35 5.16 -12.11 7.42
N LYS A 36 4.22 -12.18 6.48
CA LYS A 36 2.88 -11.59 6.68
C LYS A 36 2.07 -12.32 7.74
N MET A 37 2.25 -13.64 7.89
CA MET A 37 1.67 -14.41 9.00
C MET A 37 2.21 -13.92 10.34
N THR A 38 3.54 -13.71 10.44
CA THR A 38 4.18 -13.20 11.65
C THR A 38 3.65 -11.81 12.01
N SER A 39 3.58 -10.90 11.03
CA SER A 39 3.03 -9.56 11.23
C SER A 39 1.57 -9.58 11.66
N TYR A 40 0.73 -10.43 11.06
CA TYR A 40 -0.68 -10.54 11.44
C TYR A 40 -0.90 -11.16 12.82
N VAL A 41 -0.09 -12.15 13.20
CA VAL A 41 -0.16 -12.75 14.53
C VAL A 41 0.28 -11.77 15.61
N ALA A 42 1.31 -10.96 15.32
CA ALA A 42 1.77 -9.90 16.21
C ALA A 42 0.74 -8.77 16.35
N ASP A 43 0.13 -8.35 15.25
CA ASP A 43 -0.89 -7.30 15.22
C ASP A 43 -2.06 -7.66 14.30
N LYS A 44 -3.20 -8.01 14.91
CA LYS A 44 -4.39 -8.56 14.24
C LYS A 44 -5.27 -7.50 13.58
N THR A 45 -4.65 -6.49 12.99
CA THR A 45 -5.35 -5.42 12.28
C THR A 45 -5.91 -5.89 10.94
N PRO A 46 -6.98 -5.25 10.43
CA PRO A 46 -7.50 -5.51 9.08
C PRO A 46 -6.45 -5.33 7.97
N GLN A 47 -5.53 -4.39 8.14
CA GLN A 47 -4.45 -4.09 7.19
C GLN A 47 -3.49 -5.28 7.07
N ASN A 48 -3.03 -5.83 8.20
CA ASN A 48 -2.14 -7.00 8.20
C ASN A 48 -2.85 -8.26 7.69
N LEU A 49 -4.15 -8.41 7.99
CA LEU A 49 -4.95 -9.50 7.43
C LEU A 49 -5.05 -9.40 5.90
N ASN A 50 -5.32 -8.21 5.36
CA ASN A 50 -5.41 -7.99 3.92
C ASN A 50 -4.06 -8.26 3.23
N ALA A 51 -2.95 -7.77 3.79
CA ALA A 51 -1.62 -8.03 3.25
C ALA A 51 -1.29 -9.54 3.21
N LEU A 52 -1.66 -10.28 4.25
CA LEU A 52 -1.52 -11.74 4.28
C LEU A 52 -2.39 -12.42 3.22
N VAL A 53 -3.66 -12.02 3.08
CA VAL A 53 -4.57 -12.59 2.08
C VAL A 53 -4.04 -12.31 0.66
N GLU A 54 -3.58 -11.10 0.38
CA GLU A 54 -2.99 -10.73 -0.91
C GLU A 54 -1.76 -11.55 -1.27
N ALA A 55 -0.90 -11.86 -0.30
CA ALA A 55 0.22 -12.77 -0.50
C ALA A 55 -0.29 -14.20 -0.78
N LEU A 56 -1.24 -14.69 0.01
CA LEU A 56 -1.78 -16.05 -0.13
C LEU A 56 -2.42 -16.29 -1.50
N VAL A 57 -3.29 -15.40 -1.99
CA VAL A 57 -4.02 -15.61 -3.25
C VAL A 57 -3.11 -15.69 -4.48
N LYS A 58 -1.89 -15.14 -4.40
CA LYS A 58 -0.88 -15.17 -5.47
C LYS A 58 0.06 -16.39 -5.41
N THR A 59 -0.01 -17.19 -4.35
CA THR A 59 0.96 -18.26 -4.10
C THR A 59 0.41 -19.65 -4.36
N ARG A 60 1.34 -20.59 -4.50
CA ARG A 60 1.04 -22.02 -4.47
C ARG A 60 1.45 -22.59 -3.12
N VAL A 61 0.67 -23.55 -2.64
CA VAL A 61 0.81 -24.17 -1.34
C VAL A 61 0.85 -25.68 -1.47
N LEU A 62 1.44 -26.33 -0.47
CA LEU A 62 1.49 -27.77 -0.38
C LEU A 62 0.28 -28.28 0.41
N ASN A 63 -0.55 -29.11 -0.20
CA ASN A 63 -1.70 -29.73 0.44
C ASN A 63 -1.53 -31.25 0.46
N PRO A 64 -1.38 -31.89 1.62
CA PRO A 64 -1.24 -33.34 1.70
C PRO A 64 -2.53 -34.06 1.33
N ALA A 65 -2.40 -35.18 0.63
CA ALA A 65 -3.49 -35.99 0.12
C ALA A 65 -3.25 -37.49 0.36
N THR A 66 -4.35 -38.22 0.48
CA THR A 66 -4.40 -39.68 0.35
C THR A 66 -4.86 -40.03 -1.05
N LEU A 67 -4.61 -41.26 -1.51
CA LEU A 67 -5.23 -41.79 -2.72
C LEU A 67 -6.57 -42.44 -2.37
N ASN A 68 -7.57 -42.26 -3.23
CA ASN A 68 -8.81 -43.05 -3.19
C ASN A 68 -8.65 -44.38 -3.94
N ASP A 69 -9.71 -45.19 -3.96
CA ASP A 69 -9.71 -46.51 -4.62
C ASP A 69 -9.40 -46.44 -6.12
N GLN A 70 -9.64 -45.29 -6.74
CA GLN A 70 -9.35 -45.01 -8.15
C GLN A 70 -7.96 -44.37 -8.36
N LYS A 71 -7.12 -44.32 -7.31
CA LYS A 71 -5.81 -43.67 -7.29
C LYS A 71 -5.83 -42.17 -7.59
N PHE A 72 -6.96 -41.50 -7.38
CA PHE A 72 -7.03 -40.03 -7.40
C PHE A 72 -6.69 -39.46 -6.02
N PRO A 73 -5.94 -38.35 -5.96
CA PRO A 73 -5.60 -37.71 -4.69
C PRO A 73 -6.82 -36.99 -4.09
N ILE A 74 -7.05 -37.21 -2.80
CA ILE A 74 -8.05 -36.54 -1.97
C ILE A 74 -7.34 -35.88 -0.79
N PRO A 75 -7.55 -34.58 -0.53
CA PRO A 75 -6.95 -33.87 0.61
C PRO A 75 -7.19 -34.59 1.95
N VAL A 76 -6.15 -34.64 2.78
CA VAL A 76 -6.25 -35.11 4.16
C VAL A 76 -6.65 -33.94 5.04
N ALA A 77 -7.76 -34.05 5.76
CA ALA A 77 -8.18 -33.03 6.73
C ALA A 77 -7.65 -33.34 8.13
N ILE A 78 -7.44 -32.31 8.94
CA ILE A 78 -7.08 -32.43 10.36
C ILE A 78 -8.21 -31.90 11.25
N LYS A 79 -8.36 -32.49 12.44
CA LYS A 79 -9.34 -32.02 13.43
C LYS A 79 -8.65 -31.30 14.58
N ASN A 80 -9.24 -30.20 15.03
CA ASN A 80 -8.81 -29.54 16.27
C ASN A 80 -9.43 -30.22 17.51
N LYS A 81 -9.10 -29.69 18.70
CA LYS A 81 -9.61 -30.22 19.99
C LYS A 81 -11.14 -30.14 20.12
N ASN A 82 -11.77 -29.22 19.41
CA ASN A 82 -13.22 -29.00 19.42
C ASN A 82 -13.96 -29.88 18.39
N GLY A 83 -13.23 -30.72 17.64
CA GLY A 83 -13.79 -31.57 16.60
C GLY A 83 -14.00 -30.87 15.24
N GLU A 84 -13.66 -29.59 15.13
CA GLU A 84 -13.73 -28.85 13.87
C GLU A 84 -12.68 -29.38 12.89
N THR A 85 -13.07 -29.55 11.62
CA THR A 85 -12.23 -30.13 10.57
C THR A 85 -11.65 -29.05 9.67
N PHE A 86 -10.35 -29.08 9.39
CA PHE A 86 -9.65 -28.11 8.54
C PHE A 86 -8.82 -28.80 7.47
N LEU A 87 -8.65 -28.15 6.32
CA LEU A 87 -7.65 -28.56 5.33
C LEU A 87 -6.28 -27.97 5.70
N PRO A 88 -5.26 -28.81 5.94
CA PRO A 88 -3.91 -28.34 6.20
C PRO A 88 -3.21 -27.93 4.90
N ILE A 89 -2.59 -26.76 4.92
CA ILE A 89 -1.66 -26.32 3.88
C ILE A 89 -0.31 -25.95 4.49
N TYR A 90 0.74 -26.10 3.68
CA TYR A 90 2.10 -25.81 4.08
C TYR A 90 2.75 -24.86 3.08
N THR A 91 3.49 -23.89 3.62
CA THR A 91 4.25 -22.89 2.85
C THR A 91 5.61 -23.43 2.42
N GLU A 92 6.11 -24.49 3.07
CA GLU A 92 7.30 -25.25 2.68
C GLU A 92 7.22 -26.74 3.01
N LYS A 93 8.02 -27.55 2.30
CA LYS A 93 8.01 -29.02 2.45
C LYS A 93 8.50 -29.50 3.82
N THR A 94 9.45 -28.78 4.42
CA THR A 94 10.04 -29.09 5.74
C THR A 94 9.06 -29.00 6.89
N GLN A 95 7.97 -28.24 6.73
CA GLN A 95 6.90 -28.10 7.73
C GLN A 95 5.91 -29.27 7.71
N ILE A 96 5.93 -30.10 6.67
CA ILE A 96 5.03 -31.25 6.57
C ILE A 96 5.51 -32.33 7.56
N PRO A 97 4.64 -32.83 8.45
CA PRO A 97 5.00 -33.92 9.36
C PRO A 97 5.51 -35.14 8.60
N LYS A 98 6.59 -35.74 9.11
CA LYS A 98 7.10 -37.01 8.61
C LYS A 98 6.23 -38.20 9.02
N ASP A 99 5.48 -38.05 10.12
CA ASP A 99 4.57 -39.07 10.66
C ASP A 99 3.25 -38.43 11.12
N PRO A 100 2.08 -38.90 10.63
CA PRO A 100 1.91 -39.89 9.57
C PRO A 100 2.26 -39.34 8.19
N GLN A 101 3.01 -40.13 7.41
CA GLN A 101 3.38 -39.75 6.06
C GLN A 101 2.16 -39.72 5.14
N SER A 102 1.97 -38.61 4.44
CA SER A 102 0.92 -38.49 3.43
C SER A 102 1.31 -39.23 2.16
N ALA A 103 0.33 -39.88 1.51
CA ALA A 103 0.58 -40.67 0.31
C ALA A 103 1.01 -39.80 -0.89
N VAL A 104 0.45 -38.59 -0.98
CA VAL A 104 0.77 -37.59 -2.01
C VAL A 104 0.83 -36.20 -1.37
N ILE A 105 1.71 -35.34 -1.86
CA ILE A 105 1.73 -33.91 -1.55
C ILE A 105 1.38 -33.16 -2.83
N MET A 106 0.25 -32.46 -2.84
CA MET A 106 -0.20 -31.69 -3.99
C MET A 106 0.36 -30.27 -3.95
N ASN A 107 0.83 -29.76 -5.09
CA ASN A 107 1.22 -28.36 -5.27
C ASN A 107 0.09 -27.61 -5.99
N LEU A 108 -0.72 -26.87 -5.24
CA LEU A 108 -1.93 -26.23 -5.73
C LEU A 108 -1.88 -24.71 -5.51
N PRO A 109 -2.44 -23.90 -6.41
CA PRO A 109 -2.75 -22.51 -6.10
C PRO A 109 -3.62 -22.44 -4.84
N PHE A 110 -3.38 -21.44 -3.97
CA PHE A 110 -4.15 -21.29 -2.73
C PHE A 110 -5.67 -21.23 -3.00
N LEU A 111 -6.10 -20.53 -4.04
CA LEU A 111 -7.52 -20.42 -4.42
C LEU A 111 -8.16 -21.77 -4.76
N ALA A 112 -7.41 -22.71 -5.33
CA ALA A 112 -7.93 -24.06 -5.57
C ALA A 112 -8.19 -24.80 -4.25
N VAL A 113 -7.36 -24.58 -3.23
CA VAL A 113 -7.59 -25.15 -1.89
C VAL A 113 -8.79 -24.49 -1.22
N VAL A 114 -8.98 -23.18 -1.39
CA VAL A 114 -10.18 -22.46 -0.92
C VAL A 114 -11.44 -23.09 -1.51
N GLU A 115 -11.50 -23.30 -2.82
CA GLU A 115 -12.65 -23.94 -3.45
C GLU A 115 -12.94 -25.34 -2.89
N VAL A 116 -11.89 -26.14 -2.68
CA VAL A 116 -12.01 -27.50 -2.12
C VAL A 116 -12.52 -27.45 -0.68
N ALA A 117 -12.05 -26.51 0.13
CA ALA A 117 -12.53 -26.29 1.49
C ALA A 117 -14.01 -25.89 1.49
N LEU A 118 -14.43 -24.99 0.59
CA LEU A 118 -15.81 -24.50 0.53
C LEU A 118 -16.79 -25.53 0.00
N LYS A 119 -16.38 -26.35 -0.98
CA LYS A 119 -17.16 -27.48 -1.52
C LYS A 119 -17.39 -28.59 -0.48
N ASN A 120 -16.58 -28.65 0.57
CA ASN A 120 -16.76 -29.57 1.69
C ASN A 120 -17.55 -28.91 2.83
N PRO A 121 -18.81 -29.31 3.09
CA PRO A 121 -19.63 -28.71 4.15
C PRO A 121 -19.08 -28.98 5.56
N GLU A 122 -18.34 -30.07 5.75
CA GLU A 122 -17.74 -30.44 7.04
C GLU A 122 -16.47 -29.63 7.36
N SER A 123 -15.96 -28.86 6.39
CA SER A 123 -14.76 -28.05 6.55
C SER A 123 -15.09 -26.73 7.26
N ALA A 124 -14.48 -26.54 8.43
CA ALA A 124 -14.49 -25.29 9.18
C ALA A 124 -13.47 -24.26 8.63
N GLY A 125 -12.62 -24.66 7.68
CA GLY A 125 -11.69 -23.75 7.00
C GLY A 125 -10.37 -24.39 6.57
N VAL A 126 -9.35 -23.56 6.45
CA VAL A 126 -7.97 -23.94 6.11
C VAL A 126 -7.06 -23.61 7.29
N VAL A 127 -6.04 -24.43 7.51
CA VAL A 127 -5.03 -24.22 8.53
C VAL A 127 -3.66 -24.25 7.88
N ILE A 128 -2.92 -23.15 8.05
CA ILE A 128 -1.59 -22.94 7.51
C ILE A 128 -0.59 -23.42 8.56
N ASN A 129 0.36 -24.25 8.14
CA ASN A 129 1.49 -24.72 8.96
C ASN A 129 1.08 -25.23 10.35
N PRO A 130 0.23 -26.28 10.43
CA PRO A 130 -0.46 -26.65 11.67
C PRO A 130 0.46 -27.04 12.84
N PHE A 131 1.72 -27.40 12.53
CA PHE A 131 2.69 -27.94 13.48
C PHE A 131 3.93 -27.05 13.67
N SER A 132 3.94 -25.87 13.06
CA SER A 132 5.00 -24.87 13.23
C SER A 132 4.37 -23.49 13.46
N ASN A 133 4.39 -22.60 12.47
CA ASN A 133 3.80 -21.26 12.53
C ASN A 133 2.30 -21.30 12.22
N ASN A 134 1.52 -21.88 13.12
CA ASN A 134 0.11 -22.22 12.88
C ASN A 134 -0.81 -20.98 12.75
N LEU A 135 -1.57 -20.90 11.66
CA LEU A 135 -2.65 -19.91 11.49
C LEU A 135 -3.91 -20.55 10.89
N ILE A 136 -5.07 -20.26 11.48
CA ILE A 136 -6.36 -20.78 11.02
C ILE A 136 -7.13 -19.70 10.26
N LEU A 137 -7.49 -20.01 9.01
CA LEU A 137 -8.43 -19.23 8.21
C LEU A 137 -9.79 -19.92 8.23
N LYS A 138 -10.73 -19.35 9.01
CA LYS A 138 -12.08 -19.90 9.17
C LYS A 138 -12.90 -19.75 7.89
N ARG A 139 -13.90 -20.62 7.73
CA ARG A 139 -14.81 -20.66 6.59
C ARG A 139 -15.37 -19.29 6.15
N PRO A 140 -15.84 -18.39 7.04
CA PRO A 140 -16.36 -17.09 6.60
C PRO A 140 -15.34 -16.23 5.86
N LEU A 141 -14.07 -16.29 6.28
CA LEU A 141 -13.00 -15.58 5.58
C LEU A 141 -12.72 -16.21 4.21
N LEU A 142 -12.76 -17.54 4.11
CA LEU A 142 -12.60 -18.25 2.84
C LEU A 142 -13.73 -17.93 1.85
N GLU A 143 -14.97 -17.83 2.34
CA GLU A 143 -16.13 -17.41 1.55
C GLU A 143 -15.90 -16.00 0.98
N ARG A 144 -15.42 -15.06 1.81
CA ARG A 144 -15.07 -13.70 1.36
C ARG A 144 -13.94 -13.69 0.34
N ILE A 145 -12.86 -14.44 0.57
CA ILE A 145 -11.74 -14.54 -0.40
C ILE A 145 -12.27 -15.06 -1.74
N ASN A 146 -13.08 -16.11 -1.72
CA ASN A 146 -13.63 -16.72 -2.94
C ASN A 146 -14.59 -15.77 -3.67
N GLU A 147 -15.47 -15.06 -2.95
CA GLU A 147 -16.36 -14.03 -3.52
C GLU A 147 -15.56 -12.91 -4.21
N VAL A 148 -14.54 -12.38 -3.52
CA VAL A 148 -13.70 -11.28 -4.02
C VAL A 148 -12.93 -11.69 -5.27
N GLU A 149 -12.28 -12.86 -5.24
CA GLU A 149 -11.45 -13.33 -6.36
C GLU A 149 -12.30 -13.80 -7.55
N THR A 150 -13.50 -14.34 -7.30
CA THR A 150 -14.46 -14.65 -8.37
C THR A 150 -14.94 -13.36 -9.04
N ALA A 151 -15.27 -12.32 -8.26
CA ALA A 151 -15.66 -11.02 -8.80
C ALA A 151 -14.52 -10.39 -9.63
N ARG A 152 -13.27 -10.44 -9.14
CA ARG A 152 -12.08 -9.97 -9.88
C ARG A 152 -11.91 -10.71 -11.21
N ARG A 153 -12.03 -12.05 -11.20
CA ARG A 153 -11.91 -12.89 -12.40
C ARG A 153 -13.02 -12.63 -13.42
N GLU A 154 -14.23 -12.35 -12.95
CA GLU A 154 -15.40 -12.10 -13.78
C GLU A 154 -15.57 -10.62 -14.16
N GLY A 155 -14.68 -9.73 -13.71
CA GLY A 155 -14.77 -8.28 -13.92
C GLY A 155 -15.99 -7.63 -13.24
N LYS A 156 -16.55 -8.26 -12.21
CA LYS A 156 -17.70 -7.78 -11.45
C LYS A 156 -17.27 -6.90 -10.27
N PRO A 157 -18.13 -5.98 -9.80
CA PRO A 157 -17.90 -5.24 -8.57
C PRO A 157 -17.68 -6.19 -7.39
N ILE A 158 -16.66 -5.93 -6.57
CA ILE A 158 -16.32 -6.76 -5.42
C ILE A 158 -17.38 -6.58 -4.30
N PRO A 159 -18.09 -7.64 -3.87
CA PRO A 159 -19.09 -7.52 -2.81
C PRO A 159 -18.44 -7.22 -1.46
N HIS A 160 -18.97 -6.23 -0.73
CA HIS A 160 -18.55 -5.89 0.65
C HIS A 160 -17.07 -5.58 0.83
N ALA A 161 -16.36 -5.25 -0.26
CA ALA A 161 -15.05 -4.64 -0.11
C ALA A 161 -15.21 -3.41 0.80
N PRO A 162 -14.36 -3.22 1.84
CA PRO A 162 -14.08 -1.85 2.23
C PRO A 162 -13.73 -1.17 0.91
N VAL A 163 -14.31 -0.01 0.67
CA VAL A 163 -13.91 0.84 -0.45
C VAL A 163 -12.46 1.23 -0.18
N GLN A 164 -11.52 0.30 -0.39
CA GLN A 164 -10.25 0.59 -1.00
C GLN A 164 -10.64 1.00 -2.39
N LYS A 165 -11.06 2.25 -2.46
CA LYS A 165 -10.67 3.19 -3.47
C LYS A 165 -9.19 2.90 -3.80
N GLU A 166 -8.92 1.86 -4.60
CA GLU A 166 -8.27 2.13 -5.87
C GLU A 166 -9.20 3.14 -6.51
N ILE A 167 -9.05 4.41 -6.11
CA ILE A 167 -9.46 5.48 -6.95
C ILE A 167 -8.58 5.20 -8.17
N LYS A 168 -9.16 4.56 -9.20
CA LYS A 168 -8.76 4.88 -10.55
C LYS A 168 -9.11 6.35 -10.65
N LEU A 169 -8.21 7.18 -10.10
CA LEU A 169 -8.27 8.62 -10.22
C LEU A 169 -8.41 8.80 -11.72
N THR A 170 -9.45 9.52 -12.13
CA THR A 170 -9.44 10.04 -13.51
C THR A 170 -8.10 10.76 -13.70
N GLU A 171 -7.59 10.86 -14.92
CA GLU A 171 -6.29 11.51 -15.15
C GLU A 171 -6.25 12.89 -14.46
N GLU A 172 -7.34 13.64 -14.53
CA GLU A 172 -7.55 14.90 -13.77
C GLU A 172 -7.40 14.73 -12.25
N GLN A 173 -8.07 13.74 -11.63
CA GLN A 173 -7.96 13.51 -10.20
C GLN A 173 -6.55 13.04 -9.79
N TYR A 174 -5.83 12.36 -10.68
CA TYR A 174 -4.45 11.92 -10.44
C TYR A 174 -3.50 13.11 -10.43
N LEU A 175 -3.64 14.00 -11.42
CA LEU A 175 -2.91 15.26 -11.48
C LEU A 175 -3.13 16.09 -10.21
N LEU A 176 -4.38 16.25 -9.79
CA LEU A 176 -4.72 16.99 -8.57
C LEU A 176 -4.15 16.34 -7.30
N PHE A 177 -4.12 15.01 -7.24
CA PHE A 177 -3.55 14.28 -6.12
C PHE A 177 -2.05 14.44 -6.03
N GLU A 178 -1.32 14.24 -7.13
CA GLU A 178 0.14 14.39 -7.16
C GLU A 178 0.57 15.83 -6.89
N ARG A 179 -0.16 16.81 -7.44
CA ARG A 179 0.05 18.23 -7.16
C ARG A 179 -0.12 18.56 -5.68
N ASN A 180 -1.23 18.13 -5.07
CA ASN A 180 -1.45 18.34 -3.63
C ASN A 180 -0.34 17.69 -2.79
N ARG A 181 0.05 16.46 -3.15
CA ARG A 181 1.14 15.76 -2.45
C ARG A 181 2.47 16.49 -2.59
N TYR A 182 2.77 17.03 -3.75
CA TYR A 182 3.98 17.81 -3.98
C TYR A 182 4.00 19.09 -3.14
N GLU A 183 2.95 19.91 -3.25
CA GLU A 183 2.84 21.22 -2.60
C GLU A 183 2.88 21.14 -1.06
N PHE A 184 2.13 20.20 -0.48
CA PHE A 184 1.91 20.13 0.97
C PHE A 184 2.75 19.08 1.68
N ALA A 185 3.45 18.20 0.98
CA ALA A 185 4.26 17.14 1.60
C ALA A 185 5.67 17.02 1.02
N SER A 186 5.82 16.77 -0.28
CA SER A 186 7.13 16.45 -0.87
C SER A 186 8.07 17.65 -0.87
N LEU A 187 7.61 18.80 -1.37
CA LEU A 187 8.43 20.02 -1.45
C LEU A 187 8.84 20.57 -0.08
N PRO A 188 7.94 20.74 0.91
CA PRO A 188 8.35 21.20 2.24
C PRO A 188 9.28 20.18 2.92
N ALA A 189 9.05 18.87 2.77
CA ALA A 189 9.96 17.87 3.31
C ALA A 189 11.37 17.99 2.70
N LYS A 190 11.48 18.27 1.40
CA LYS A 190 12.76 18.47 0.73
C LYS A 190 13.46 19.75 1.19
N PHE A 191 12.70 20.83 1.40
CA PHE A 191 13.21 22.08 1.95
C PHE A 191 13.81 21.89 3.35
N PHE A 192 13.11 21.20 4.25
CA PHE A 192 13.57 21.01 5.64
C PHE A 192 14.64 19.91 5.82
N GLU A 193 14.91 19.08 4.79
CA GLU A 193 15.97 18.06 4.84
C GLU A 193 17.37 18.70 4.94
N ASP A 194 17.62 19.71 4.10
CA ASP A 194 18.83 20.53 4.11
C ASP A 194 18.49 21.93 3.58
N VAL A 195 18.13 22.83 4.50
CA VAL A 195 17.61 24.16 4.15
C VAL A 195 18.64 24.98 3.38
N ASP A 196 19.90 24.98 3.80
CA ASP A 196 20.93 25.81 3.20
C ASP A 196 21.29 25.31 1.79
N ALA A 197 21.46 24.00 1.61
CA ALA A 197 21.72 23.43 0.28
C ALA A 197 20.51 23.59 -0.66
N PHE A 198 19.29 23.44 -0.13
CA PHE A 198 18.07 23.63 -0.89
C PHE A 198 17.93 25.07 -1.38
N MET A 199 18.09 26.05 -0.48
CA MET A 199 17.99 27.48 -0.82
C MET A 199 19.08 27.90 -1.82
N GLU A 200 20.30 27.41 -1.68
CA GLU A 200 21.40 27.67 -2.62
C GLU A 200 21.09 27.10 -4.01
N THR A 201 20.65 25.85 -4.08
CA THR A 201 20.34 25.17 -5.34
C THR A 201 19.17 25.83 -6.05
N LEU A 202 18.08 26.12 -5.31
CA LEU A 202 16.91 26.77 -5.85
C LEU A 202 17.21 28.19 -6.33
N SER A 203 18.05 28.95 -5.63
CA SER A 203 18.46 30.29 -6.07
C SER A 203 19.25 30.28 -7.39
N LYS A 204 20.04 29.23 -7.62
CA LYS A 204 20.88 29.10 -8.84
C LYS A 204 20.10 28.55 -10.04
N ARG A 205 19.35 27.47 -9.81
CA ARG A 205 18.67 26.70 -10.87
C ARG A 205 17.22 27.11 -11.10
N LYS A 206 16.63 27.83 -10.15
CA LYS A 206 15.30 28.44 -10.24
C LYS A 206 14.23 27.45 -10.71
N GLU A 207 13.49 27.79 -11.76
CA GLU A 207 12.35 27.03 -12.29
C GLU A 207 12.74 25.60 -12.68
N GLU A 208 13.92 25.40 -13.28
CA GLU A 208 14.39 24.07 -13.70
C GLU A 208 14.49 23.09 -12.52
N TYR A 209 14.87 23.58 -11.34
CA TYR A 209 14.98 22.71 -10.16
C TYR A 209 13.61 22.36 -9.58
N ILE A 210 12.66 23.28 -9.61
CA ILE A 210 11.29 23.02 -9.16
C ILE A 210 10.61 22.02 -10.10
N ASP A 211 10.77 22.21 -11.41
CA ASP A 211 10.26 21.30 -12.44
C ASP A 211 10.78 19.88 -12.25
N GLU A 212 12.10 19.70 -12.09
CA GLU A 212 12.71 18.40 -11.81
C GLU A 212 12.16 17.76 -10.52
N LEU A 213 12.12 18.50 -9.42
CA LEU A 213 11.59 17.99 -8.15
C LEU A 213 10.12 17.58 -8.27
N PHE A 214 9.34 18.31 -9.07
CA PHE A 214 7.93 18.02 -9.27
C PHE A 214 7.75 16.79 -10.15
N GLU A 215 8.46 16.68 -11.27
CA GLU A 215 8.47 15.47 -12.10
C GLU A 215 8.90 14.24 -11.29
N GLU A 216 9.97 14.36 -10.49
CA GLU A 216 10.46 13.28 -9.63
C GLU A 216 9.42 12.83 -8.59
N SER A 217 8.53 13.72 -8.18
CA SER A 217 7.46 13.38 -7.24
C SER A 217 6.37 12.49 -7.86
N TYR A 218 6.20 12.49 -9.19
CA TYR A 218 5.18 11.70 -9.88
C TYR A 218 5.53 10.20 -9.90
N GLN A 219 4.57 9.36 -9.50
CA GLN A 219 4.74 7.90 -9.63
C GLN A 219 4.74 7.45 -11.10
N GLN A 220 3.93 8.10 -11.95
CA GLN A 220 3.88 7.87 -13.38
C GLN A 220 4.40 9.09 -14.13
N LYS A 221 5.72 9.15 -14.38
CA LYS A 221 6.37 10.28 -15.08
C LYS A 221 5.70 10.70 -16.39
N ARG A 222 5.17 9.75 -17.16
CA ARG A 222 4.43 10.02 -18.41
C ARG A 222 3.19 10.92 -18.24
N MET A 223 2.68 11.07 -17.02
CA MET A 223 1.52 11.87 -16.69
C MET A 223 1.89 13.27 -16.20
N TYR A 224 3.18 13.62 -16.11
CA TYR A 224 3.64 14.94 -15.70
C TYR A 224 3.37 15.97 -16.82
N PRO A 225 2.55 17.01 -16.59
CA PRO A 225 2.07 17.88 -17.66
C PRO A 225 2.78 19.25 -17.74
N TYR A 226 3.72 19.53 -16.83
CA TYR A 226 4.32 20.85 -16.65
C TYR A 226 5.69 20.97 -17.32
N LEU A 227 6.12 22.22 -17.48
CA LEU A 227 7.43 22.64 -17.94
C LEU A 227 7.98 23.71 -16.98
N PRO A 228 9.29 24.02 -17.01
CA PRO A 228 9.86 25.08 -16.18
C PRO A 228 9.13 26.43 -16.29
N GLU A 229 8.63 26.79 -17.48
CA GLU A 229 7.92 28.06 -17.70
C GLU A 229 6.55 28.14 -17.01
N ASP A 230 6.02 27.03 -16.50
CA ASP A 230 4.79 27.03 -15.69
C ASP A 230 5.03 27.51 -14.25
N PHE A 231 6.30 27.63 -13.83
CA PHE A 231 6.71 28.11 -12.52
C PHE A 231 7.34 29.49 -12.62
N SER A 232 7.39 30.22 -11.51
CA SER A 232 8.24 31.40 -11.40
C SER A 232 8.94 31.41 -10.05
N VAL A 233 10.27 31.48 -10.07
CA VAL A 233 11.11 31.49 -8.88
C VAL A 233 11.83 32.82 -8.75
N MET A 234 11.57 33.52 -7.65
CA MET A 234 12.20 34.80 -7.32
C MET A 234 12.92 34.70 -5.98
N ALA A 235 14.25 34.71 -6.04
CA ALA A 235 15.10 34.82 -4.85
C ALA A 235 15.33 36.29 -4.47
N LEU A 236 15.14 36.60 -3.20
CA LEU A 236 15.20 37.94 -2.61
C LEU A 236 16.19 37.91 -1.44
N GLY A 237 17.30 38.63 -1.57
CA GLY A 237 18.20 38.91 -0.45
C GLY A 237 17.61 40.05 0.38
N LEU A 238 17.08 39.74 1.56
CA LEU A 238 16.42 40.71 2.44
C LEU A 238 17.41 41.43 3.37
N SER A 239 18.49 40.74 3.72
CA SER A 239 19.62 41.26 4.48
C SER A 239 20.88 40.45 4.13
N GLU A 240 22.00 40.69 4.83
CA GLU A 240 23.22 39.87 4.67
C GLU A 240 23.03 38.41 5.12
N SER A 241 22.11 38.17 6.07
CA SER A 241 21.87 36.85 6.66
C SER A 241 20.52 36.24 6.28
N THR A 242 19.57 37.04 5.79
CA THR A 242 18.20 36.61 5.47
C THR A 242 17.92 36.59 3.97
N THR A 243 17.52 35.42 3.47
CA THR A 243 17.06 35.22 2.10
C THR A 243 15.63 34.68 2.11
N ALA A 244 14.79 35.22 1.23
CA ALA A 244 13.48 34.66 0.93
C ALA A 244 13.42 34.24 -0.53
N ILE A 245 12.76 33.11 -0.82
CA ILE A 245 12.42 32.69 -2.17
C ILE A 245 10.90 32.66 -2.29
N ARG A 246 10.36 33.40 -3.26
CA ARG A 246 8.98 33.28 -3.73
C ARG A 246 8.94 32.28 -4.88
N LEU A 247 8.04 31.32 -4.81
CA LEU A 247 7.71 30.37 -5.87
C LEU A 247 6.23 30.51 -6.22
N ASP A 248 5.94 30.89 -7.47
CA ASP A 248 4.59 30.88 -8.00
C ASP A 248 4.32 29.52 -8.65
N MET A 249 3.23 28.86 -8.22
CA MET A 249 2.82 27.55 -8.73
C MET A 249 1.99 27.69 -10.02
N PRO A 250 1.92 26.63 -10.87
CA PRO A 250 1.22 26.68 -12.15
C PRO A 250 -0.23 27.16 -12.02
N SER A 251 -0.65 28.04 -12.94
CA SER A 251 -1.99 28.62 -12.92
C SER A 251 -3.08 27.71 -13.51
N ARG A 252 -2.68 26.74 -14.33
CA ARG A 252 -3.50 25.66 -14.88
C ARG A 252 -3.64 24.50 -13.90
N ASP A 253 -4.60 23.60 -14.16
CA ASP A 253 -4.78 22.33 -13.42
C ASP A 253 -4.87 22.51 -11.90
N ARG A 254 -5.53 23.60 -11.46
CA ARG A 254 -5.74 23.93 -10.05
C ARG A 254 -6.90 23.13 -9.47
N GLY A 255 -6.66 22.54 -8.29
CA GLY A 255 -7.67 21.95 -7.43
C GLY A 255 -7.94 22.82 -6.21
N ILE A 256 -8.86 22.36 -5.34
CA ILE A 256 -9.04 22.94 -4.01
C ILE A 256 -8.84 21.82 -2.97
N PRO A 257 -7.94 22.00 -1.98
CA PRO A 257 -7.01 23.13 -1.84
C PRO A 257 -5.90 23.12 -2.90
N CYS A 258 -5.26 24.27 -3.13
CA CYS A 258 -3.98 24.36 -3.83
C CYS A 258 -3.20 25.60 -3.40
N SER A 259 -1.89 25.53 -3.56
CA SER A 259 -0.96 26.62 -3.32
C SER A 259 -0.89 27.51 -4.56
N LEU A 260 -1.19 28.80 -4.37
CA LEU A 260 -0.99 29.82 -5.40
C LEU A 260 0.49 30.24 -5.42
N ARG A 261 1.05 30.43 -4.23
CA ARG A 261 2.44 30.85 -4.01
C ARG A 261 3.02 30.20 -2.77
N ILE A 262 4.32 29.98 -2.80
CA ILE A 262 5.10 29.46 -1.68
C ILE A 262 6.21 30.45 -1.37
N TYR A 263 6.43 30.71 -0.09
CA TYR A 263 7.53 31.55 0.40
C TYR A 263 8.42 30.73 1.33
N MET A 264 9.69 30.61 0.96
CA MET A 264 10.70 29.92 1.76
C MET A 264 11.66 30.97 2.31
N VAL A 265 11.76 31.08 3.63
CA VAL A 265 12.59 32.08 4.30
C VAL A 265 13.67 31.40 5.11
N ARG A 266 14.92 31.81 4.91
CA ARG A 266 16.10 31.36 5.65
C ARG A 266 16.83 32.56 6.21
N ASP A 267 16.92 32.64 7.53
CA ASP A 267 17.80 33.56 8.26
C ASP A 267 18.94 32.75 8.88
N LYS A 268 20.15 32.92 8.37
CA LYS A 268 21.34 32.17 8.80
C LYS A 268 21.85 32.58 10.18
N GLU A 269 21.62 33.82 10.57
CA GLU A 269 22.14 34.35 11.84
C GLU A 269 21.24 33.92 13.01
N ALA A 270 19.93 34.01 12.82
CA ALA A 270 18.95 33.56 13.81
C ALA A 270 18.70 32.03 13.79
N ASP A 271 19.32 31.33 12.85
CA ASP A 271 19.07 29.93 12.51
C ASP A 271 17.59 29.58 12.24
N ILE A 272 16.88 30.47 11.52
CA ILE A 272 15.45 30.29 11.22
C ILE A 272 15.26 29.79 9.79
N ALA A 273 14.39 28.80 9.63
CA ALA A 273 13.90 28.31 8.35
C ALA A 273 12.38 28.17 8.41
N ARG A 274 11.65 28.84 7.52
CA ARG A 274 10.17 28.80 7.50
C ARG A 274 9.61 28.69 6.09
N TYR A 275 8.50 27.98 5.98
CA TYR A 275 7.85 27.64 4.71
C TYR A 275 6.38 28.03 4.78
N PHE A 276 6.03 29.10 4.06
CA PHE A 276 4.67 29.64 4.01
C PHE A 276 4.02 29.37 2.66
N LEU A 277 2.69 29.25 2.67
CA LEU A 277 1.89 29.06 1.47
C LEU A 277 0.76 30.10 1.45
N ILE A 278 0.51 30.63 0.27
CA ILE A 278 -0.73 31.36 -0.04
C ILE A 278 -1.66 30.35 -0.69
N GLU A 279 -2.61 29.87 0.09
CA GLU A 279 -3.43 28.71 -0.25
C GLU A 279 -4.83 29.12 -0.67
N GLN A 280 -5.26 28.68 -1.85
CA GLN A 280 -6.65 28.76 -2.26
C GLN A 280 -7.44 27.65 -1.56
N GLY A 281 -8.14 28.02 -0.49
CA GLY A 281 -9.13 27.18 0.17
C GLY A 281 -10.49 27.20 -0.54
N LYS A 282 -11.50 26.58 0.07
CA LYS A 282 -12.88 26.52 -0.50
C LYS A 282 -13.59 27.86 -0.52
N GLU A 283 -13.36 28.69 0.50
CA GLU A 283 -14.14 29.92 0.72
C GLU A 283 -13.28 31.19 0.60
N LYS A 284 -11.99 31.08 0.91
CA LYS A 284 -11.05 32.19 0.96
C LYS A 284 -9.63 31.74 0.61
N VAL A 285 -8.78 32.72 0.33
CA VAL A 285 -7.34 32.52 0.22
C VAL A 285 -6.75 32.72 1.62
N GLU A 286 -5.90 31.81 2.07
CA GLU A 286 -5.31 31.84 3.41
C GLU A 286 -3.79 31.89 3.35
N LEU A 287 -3.19 32.58 4.32
CA LEU A 287 -1.77 32.45 4.61
C LEU A 287 -1.60 31.28 5.57
N THR A 288 -0.94 30.22 5.11
CA THR A 288 -0.65 29.04 5.91
C THR A 288 0.85 28.79 5.98
N GLU A 289 1.26 27.93 6.90
CA GLU A 289 2.64 27.53 7.09
C GLU A 289 2.74 26.02 7.23
N MET A 290 3.73 25.44 6.57
CA MET A 290 4.17 24.08 6.82
C MET A 290 5.41 24.10 7.71
N THR A 291 5.26 23.63 8.94
CA THR A 291 6.36 23.56 9.93
C THR A 291 7.28 22.37 9.67
N ALA A 292 8.49 22.40 10.23
CA ALA A 292 9.44 21.28 10.15
C ALA A 292 8.86 19.98 10.75
N GLU A 293 7.96 20.06 11.72
CA GLU A 293 7.22 18.94 12.30
C GLU A 293 6.04 18.46 11.43
N LYS A 294 5.94 18.95 10.18
CA LYS A 294 4.87 18.61 9.22
C LYS A 294 3.47 19.01 9.69
N LYS A 295 3.38 20.04 10.54
CA LYS A 295 2.09 20.63 10.90
C LYS A 295 1.76 21.76 9.94
N HIS A 296 0.50 21.79 9.53
CA HIS A 296 -0.08 22.84 8.71
C HIS A 296 -0.82 23.83 9.62
N VAL A 297 -0.30 25.07 9.69
CA VAL A 297 -0.78 26.12 10.60
C VAL A 297 -1.38 27.24 9.77
N SER A 298 -2.61 27.67 10.09
CA SER A 298 -3.24 28.84 9.45
C SER A 298 -2.91 30.11 10.22
N HIS A 299 -2.50 31.15 9.49
CA HIS A 299 -2.27 32.51 10.00
C HIS A 299 -3.42 33.46 9.61
N GLY A 300 -4.51 32.94 9.05
CA GLY A 300 -5.69 33.70 8.68
C GLY A 300 -5.81 33.97 7.17
N GLU A 301 -6.60 34.99 6.83
CA GLU A 301 -6.81 35.39 5.43
C GLU A 301 -5.50 35.90 4.81
N ALA A 302 -5.22 35.49 3.57
CA ALA A 302 -4.02 35.90 2.88
C ALA A 302 -4.06 37.42 2.61
N PRO A 303 -2.94 38.13 2.85
CA PRO A 303 -2.84 39.53 2.45
C PRO A 303 -2.88 39.65 0.91
N VAL A 304 -3.16 40.85 0.42
CA VAL A 304 -3.16 41.12 -1.03
C VAL A 304 -1.80 40.81 -1.65
N GLU A 305 -1.80 40.37 -2.91
CA GLU A 305 -0.57 40.15 -3.67
C GLU A 305 0.33 41.40 -3.61
N GLY A 306 1.59 41.20 -3.21
CA GLY A 306 2.57 42.27 -2.98
C GLY A 306 2.75 42.67 -1.52
N ALA A 307 1.78 42.39 -0.63
CA ALA A 307 1.91 42.61 0.82
C ALA A 307 2.26 41.31 1.60
N GLU A 308 2.23 40.17 0.93
CA GLU A 308 2.48 38.83 1.49
C GLU A 308 3.84 38.71 2.18
N LEU A 309 4.91 39.10 1.48
CA LEU A 309 6.26 38.97 2.02
C LEU A 309 6.43 39.81 3.29
N GLN A 310 5.91 41.04 3.31
CA GLN A 310 5.98 41.89 4.51
C GLN A 310 5.27 41.22 5.68
N THR A 311 4.05 40.71 5.46
CA THR A 311 3.27 40.00 6.49
C THR A 311 4.02 38.78 7.03
N ILE A 312 4.67 38.01 6.14
CA ILE A 312 5.51 36.87 6.52
C ILE A 312 6.70 37.30 7.38
N LEU A 313 7.37 38.40 7.02
CA LEU A 313 8.50 38.91 7.80
C LEU A 313 8.08 39.40 9.18
N ASP A 314 6.92 40.04 9.28
CA ASP A 314 6.34 40.47 10.56
C ASP A 314 6.07 39.24 11.45
N LEU A 315 5.45 38.18 10.89
CA LEU A 315 5.22 36.90 11.58
C LEU A 315 6.52 36.20 12.03
N ILE A 316 7.62 36.38 11.31
CA ILE A 316 8.93 35.84 11.69
C ILE A 316 9.49 36.63 12.88
N GLN A 317 9.34 37.96 12.89
CA GLN A 317 9.85 38.81 13.96
C GLN A 317 9.05 38.65 15.26
N GLU A 318 7.73 38.48 15.18
CA GLU A 318 6.88 38.27 16.36
C GLU A 318 7.15 36.95 17.10
N ASN A 319 7.74 35.96 16.41
CA ASN A 319 8.04 34.63 16.95
C ASN A 319 9.54 34.38 17.17
N LYS A 320 10.39 35.41 17.12
CA LYS A 320 11.81 35.38 17.52
C LYS A 320 11.95 35.53 19.03
#